data_AF-A0A520S9V7-F1
#
_entry.id   AF-A0A520S9V7-F1
#
_cell.length_a   1.000
_cell.length_b   1.000
_cell.length_c   1.000
_cell.angle_alpha   90.00
_cell.angle_beta   90.00
_cell.angle_gamma   90.00
#
_symmetry.space_group_name_H-M   'P 1'
#
loop_
_entity.id
_entity.type
_entity.pdbx_description
1 polymer ?
#
loop_
_entity_poly.entity_id
_entity_poly.type
_entity_poly.pdbx_seq_one_letter_code
_entity_poly.pdbx_strand_id
1 'polypeptide(L)'
;MMSATSSALPCSSVNTAHDLVFGRQAQATSFKQDGTQVTQMELTVDQALQQGIAAHKAGKLRDAERLYRAILQAQPNHPDANHNLGVLAVAVGKPIEAIPLFKLALDANPQIEQFWLSYIDALMSLARFDEAKRVLVEGEKSGVSADKLDALNQRLQGGEPNDTAKTTEGQTLSEKRKKLAEKKKSKKRTSQGSSLGAAPPQNQTNDLIEHYQAGRLEEAEVLATSLTQQFPRHPFGWKVLGAVLKQTGRLGASLMPMQSAVKLSPQDAEAHSNLGVTLKQLGRLGESEASYRQAIVLKPDYAEAHSNLGGMLREVGRVEEAEASCRRATALKPNYAEAHSNLGNALKELGRLDEAEASLRQAIALKPDLAEAHYNLGNTLKELGGLDEAEASYIQAIALKPDYADAHSNLLMLTGSMLFNKVAYRESAANYARAVDETVTSRFDTWSHSRDKESLRIGFVSGDLRSHPVGYFLEGLLIELQSSSIELVAYPTAKEADAVTSRLKPLFDRWCPLVGLNDMKAAQKIHSDGIHILFDLSGHTGKN
;
A
#
# COMPACT_ATOMS: atom_id res chain seq x y z
N MET A 1 -2.80 43.51 -45.88
CA MET A 1 -2.94 44.97 -46.06
C MET A 1 -3.83 45.51 -44.95
N MET A 2 -3.27 46.43 -44.14
CA MET A 2 -3.90 47.56 -43.40
C MET A 2 -5.25 47.33 -42.68
N SER A 3 -5.29 47.31 -41.33
CA SER A 3 -5.43 48.46 -40.39
C SER A 3 -6.87 49.02 -40.34
N ALA A 4 -7.50 49.43 -39.23
CA ALA A 4 -7.31 49.38 -37.76
C ALA A 4 -8.54 50.12 -37.16
N THR A 5 -8.96 49.85 -35.92
CA THR A 5 -9.11 50.77 -34.74
C THR A 5 -10.46 50.49 -34.05
N SER A 6 -10.70 50.70 -32.74
CA SER A 6 -9.91 50.96 -31.53
C SER A 6 -10.92 51.26 -30.39
N SER A 7 -10.68 50.75 -29.16
CA SER A 7 -10.81 51.43 -27.83
C SER A 7 -10.97 50.36 -26.72
N ALA A 8 -10.02 50.02 -25.83
CA ALA A 8 -9.27 50.79 -24.81
C ALA A 8 -10.20 51.32 -23.68
N LEU A 9 -10.03 51.18 -22.36
CA LEU A 9 -8.94 50.86 -21.38
C LEU A 9 -9.62 50.87 -19.95
N PRO A 10 -8.96 50.78 -18.75
CA PRO A 10 -7.53 50.59 -18.43
C PRO A 10 -7.15 49.57 -17.33
N CYS A 11 -5.85 49.27 -17.32
CA CYS A 11 -4.99 48.77 -16.23
C CYS A 11 -4.95 49.67 -14.98
N SER A 12 -4.63 49.06 -13.84
CA SER A 12 -3.55 49.56 -12.97
C SER A 12 -2.95 48.44 -12.12
N SER A 13 -1.66 48.60 -11.85
CA SER A 13 -0.69 47.59 -11.50
C SER A 13 -0.10 47.80 -10.10
N VAL A 14 0.40 46.71 -9.49
CA VAL A 14 1.65 46.61 -8.69
C VAL A 14 1.62 46.82 -7.15
N ASN A 15 2.17 45.80 -6.47
CA ASN A 15 3.07 45.77 -5.30
C ASN A 15 2.62 45.36 -3.86
N THR A 16 3.17 44.19 -3.46
CA THR A 16 3.99 43.85 -2.26
C THR A 16 3.49 44.00 -0.81
N ALA A 17 3.57 42.85 -0.11
CA ALA A 17 4.24 42.57 1.18
C ALA A 17 3.72 43.13 2.53
N HIS A 18 3.42 42.17 3.43
CA HIS A 18 3.71 42.05 4.87
C HIS A 18 3.35 43.13 5.92
N ASP A 19 2.72 42.59 6.99
CA ASP A 19 2.78 42.91 8.43
C ASP A 19 1.83 43.93 9.11
N LEU A 20 0.95 43.33 9.95
CA LEU A 20 0.66 43.57 11.37
C LEU A 20 0.34 44.99 11.87
N VAL A 21 -0.82 45.15 12.52
CA VAL A 21 -0.97 45.33 13.99
C VAL A 21 -2.45 45.44 14.37
N PHE A 22 -2.81 44.71 15.45
CA PHE A 22 -4.11 44.66 16.12
C PHE A 22 -4.57 46.01 16.68
N GLY A 23 -5.88 46.27 16.60
CA GLY A 23 -6.51 47.35 17.36
C GLY A 23 -8.02 47.49 17.17
N ARG A 24 -8.79 46.81 18.02
CA ARG A 24 -10.19 47.09 18.42
C ARG A 24 -11.29 47.10 17.35
N GLN A 25 -12.26 46.19 17.58
CA GLN A 25 -13.65 46.21 17.11
C GLN A 25 -13.86 46.25 15.59
N ALA A 26 -13.90 45.06 14.98
CA ALA A 26 -14.49 44.88 13.65
C ALA A 26 -16.03 44.81 13.77
N GLN A 27 -16.71 45.94 13.59
CA GLN A 27 -18.04 45.93 12.98
C GLN A 27 -17.85 46.07 11.46
N ALA A 28 -18.17 45.02 10.70
CA ALA A 28 -18.37 45.14 9.26
C ALA A 28 -19.87 45.12 8.99
N THR A 29 -20.36 46.25 8.50
CA THR A 29 -21.70 46.47 7.96
C THR A 29 -21.95 45.58 6.74
N SER A 30 -23.11 44.90 6.70
CA SER A 30 -23.70 44.44 5.44
C SER A 30 -25.13 44.97 5.34
N PHE A 31 -25.42 45.65 4.24
CA PHE A 31 -26.78 46.02 3.85
C PHE A 31 -27.37 44.88 3.00
N LYS A 32 -28.53 44.35 3.41
CA LYS A 32 -29.67 44.11 2.52
C LYS A 32 -30.97 44.04 3.32
N GLN A 33 -31.98 44.68 2.76
CA GLN A 33 -33.36 44.75 3.24
C GLN A 33 -34.00 43.36 3.18
N ASP A 34 -34.24 42.75 4.34
CA ASP A 34 -35.54 42.18 4.72
C ASP A 34 -35.43 41.62 6.14
N GLY A 35 -36.38 42.02 6.99
CA GLY A 35 -36.32 41.95 8.44
C GLY A 35 -36.39 40.54 9.04
N THR A 36 -35.27 39.81 8.99
CA THR A 36 -35.05 38.61 9.81
C THR A 36 -33.70 38.75 10.50
N GLN A 37 -33.71 39.08 11.80
CA GLN A 37 -32.49 39.02 12.63
C GLN A 37 -32.03 37.57 12.72
N VAL A 38 -31.01 37.22 11.94
CA VAL A 38 -30.21 36.01 12.19
C VAL A 38 -29.11 36.43 13.15
N THR A 39 -29.29 36.13 14.43
CA THR A 39 -28.24 36.26 15.44
C THR A 39 -27.12 35.29 15.06
N GLN A 40 -26.02 35.79 14.46
CA GLN A 40 -24.79 35.02 14.36
C GLN A 40 -24.28 34.81 15.79
N MET A 41 -24.51 33.61 16.34
CA MET A 41 -23.86 33.19 17.58
C MET A 41 -22.36 33.08 17.30
N GLU A 42 -21.59 34.09 17.74
CA GLU A 42 -20.14 33.96 17.86
C GLU A 42 -19.86 32.89 18.92
N LEU A 43 -19.34 31.75 18.47
CA LEU A 43 -18.93 30.67 19.35
C LEU A 43 -17.71 31.11 20.15
N THR A 44 -17.74 30.92 21.48
CA THR A 44 -16.53 31.08 22.29
C THR A 44 -15.51 30.00 21.93
N VAL A 45 -14.23 30.22 22.27
CA VAL A 45 -13.15 29.24 22.03
C VAL A 45 -13.48 27.88 22.64
N ASP A 46 -14.01 27.85 23.87
CA ASP A 46 -14.44 26.60 24.53
C ASP A 46 -15.59 25.92 23.79
N GLN A 47 -16.58 26.68 23.31
CA GLN A 47 -17.70 26.13 22.55
C GLN A 47 -17.24 25.59 21.19
N ALA A 48 -16.35 26.30 20.51
CA ALA A 48 -15.74 25.85 19.26
C ALA A 48 -14.90 24.58 19.48
N LEU A 49 -14.18 24.49 20.60
CA LEU A 49 -13.38 23.32 20.96
C LEU A 49 -14.28 22.09 21.23
N GLN A 50 -15.34 22.26 22.02
CA GLN A 50 -16.30 21.18 22.29
C GLN A 50 -17.01 20.71 21.03
N GLN A 51 -17.41 21.64 20.15
CA GLN A 51 -17.99 21.29 18.85
C GLN A 51 -16.98 20.60 17.94
N GLY A 52 -15.72 21.03 17.94
CA GLY A 52 -14.64 20.41 17.19
C GLY A 52 -14.41 18.96 17.64
N ILE A 53 -14.34 18.72 18.95
CA ILE A 53 -14.22 17.39 19.55
C ILE A 53 -15.45 16.51 19.20
N ALA A 54 -16.66 17.07 19.28
CA ALA A 54 -17.88 16.34 18.91
C ALA A 54 -17.91 15.96 17.43
N ALA A 55 -17.52 16.89 16.54
CA ALA A 55 -17.41 16.64 15.10
C ALA A 55 -16.34 15.58 14.80
N HIS A 56 -15.19 15.64 15.49
CA HIS A 56 -14.10 14.68 15.36
C HIS A 56 -14.56 13.27 15.78
N LYS A 57 -15.22 13.14 16.94
CA LYS A 57 -15.81 11.86 17.40
C LYS A 57 -16.89 11.32 16.45
N ALA A 58 -17.62 12.19 15.77
CA ALA A 58 -18.65 11.83 14.79
C ALA A 58 -18.08 11.54 13.39
N GLY A 59 -16.76 11.56 13.20
CA GLY A 59 -16.11 11.33 11.89
C GLY A 59 -16.26 12.48 10.89
N LYS A 60 -16.75 13.66 11.32
CA LYS A 60 -16.89 14.85 10.47
C LYS A 60 -15.59 15.63 10.42
N LEU A 61 -14.57 15.05 9.79
CA LEU A 61 -13.18 15.53 9.85
C LEU A 61 -13.02 16.97 9.32
N ARG A 62 -13.70 17.33 8.22
CA ARG A 62 -13.66 18.70 7.66
C ARG A 62 -14.23 19.75 8.61
N ASP A 63 -15.30 19.41 9.33
CA ASP A 63 -15.90 20.32 10.31
C ASP A 63 -15.00 20.49 11.53
N ALA A 64 -14.44 19.38 12.03
CA ALA A 64 -13.49 19.40 13.14
C ALA A 64 -12.23 20.21 12.81
N GLU A 65 -11.63 19.97 11.65
CA GLU A 65 -10.47 20.71 11.16
C GLU A 65 -10.74 22.21 11.07
N ARG A 66 -11.87 22.61 10.48
CA ARG A 66 -12.28 24.01 10.37
C ARG A 66 -12.39 24.68 11.75
N LEU A 67 -12.98 23.98 12.72
CA LEU A 67 -13.15 24.50 14.09
C LEU A 67 -11.81 24.62 14.82
N TYR A 68 -10.93 23.63 14.73
CA TYR A 68 -9.60 23.72 15.33
C TYR A 68 -8.75 24.81 14.69
N ARG A 69 -8.75 24.94 13.35
CA ARG A 69 -8.04 26.04 12.66
C ARG A 69 -8.59 27.41 13.05
N ALA A 70 -9.90 27.56 13.24
CA ALA A 70 -10.49 28.81 13.71
C ALA A 70 -10.02 29.18 15.12
N ILE A 71 -9.93 28.21 16.04
CA ILE A 71 -9.35 28.42 17.37
C ILE A 71 -7.88 28.85 17.26
N LEU A 72 -7.09 28.17 16.42
CA LEU A 72 -5.66 28.46 16.26
C LEU A 72 -5.39 29.80 15.56
N GLN A 73 -6.31 30.30 14.74
CA GLN A 73 -6.21 31.67 14.22
C GLN A 73 -6.34 32.73 15.33
N ALA A 74 -7.18 32.49 16.33
CA ALA A 74 -7.35 33.40 17.48
C ALA A 74 -6.29 33.17 18.57
N GLN A 75 -5.88 31.92 18.78
CA GLN A 75 -4.95 31.48 19.81
C GLN A 75 -3.98 30.44 19.23
N PRO A 76 -2.88 30.88 18.57
CA PRO A 76 -1.95 29.97 17.88
C PRO A 76 -1.32 28.90 18.78
N ASN A 77 -1.16 29.18 20.07
CA ASN A 77 -0.58 28.25 21.05
C ASN A 77 -1.64 27.52 21.89
N HIS A 78 -2.90 27.44 21.43
CA HIS A 78 -3.93 26.73 22.19
C HIS A 78 -3.59 25.23 22.28
N PRO A 79 -3.43 24.65 23.49
CA PRO A 79 -2.90 23.30 23.66
C PRO A 79 -3.79 22.23 23.02
N ASP A 80 -5.08 22.21 23.36
CA ASP A 80 -6.00 21.16 22.87
C ASP A 80 -6.30 21.26 21.38
N ALA A 81 -6.40 22.48 20.81
CA ALA A 81 -6.64 22.66 19.39
C ALA A 81 -5.44 22.22 18.55
N ASN A 82 -4.20 22.55 18.98
CA ASN A 82 -2.98 22.06 18.34
C ASN A 82 -2.89 20.53 18.43
N HIS A 83 -3.13 19.95 19.61
CA HIS A 83 -3.12 18.51 19.79
C HIS A 83 -4.17 17.81 18.92
N ASN A 84 -5.43 18.25 18.98
CA ASN A 84 -6.52 17.61 18.24
C ASN A 84 -6.38 17.76 16.73
N LEU A 85 -5.85 18.90 16.25
CA LEU A 85 -5.53 19.07 14.83
C LEU A 85 -4.36 18.17 14.41
N GLY A 86 -3.36 17.97 15.27
CA GLY A 86 -2.28 17.01 15.06
C GLY A 86 -2.80 15.56 14.99
N VAL A 87 -3.66 15.15 15.90
CA VAL A 87 -4.32 13.83 15.86
C VAL A 87 -5.13 13.65 14.58
N LEU A 88 -5.88 14.69 14.17
CA LEU A 88 -6.64 14.67 12.93
C LEU A 88 -5.74 14.57 11.70
N ALA A 89 -4.59 15.28 11.69
CA ALA A 89 -3.59 15.20 10.63
C ALA A 89 -3.00 13.78 10.50
N VAL A 90 -2.68 13.12 11.62
CA VAL A 90 -2.26 11.70 11.61
C VAL A 90 -3.37 10.81 11.05
N ALA A 91 -4.63 11.01 11.48
CA ALA A 91 -5.77 10.20 11.05
C ALA A 91 -6.06 10.30 9.54
N VAL A 92 -5.71 11.41 8.89
CA VAL A 92 -5.84 11.60 7.43
C VAL A 92 -4.54 11.31 6.66
N GLY A 93 -3.58 10.61 7.28
CA GLY A 93 -2.36 10.18 6.61
C GLY A 93 -1.30 11.28 6.42
N LYS A 94 -1.34 12.34 7.23
CA LYS A 94 -0.40 13.48 7.18
C LYS A 94 0.43 13.61 8.47
N PRO A 95 1.18 12.57 8.90
CA PRO A 95 1.94 12.60 10.15
C PRO A 95 3.04 13.68 10.19
N ILE A 96 3.59 14.08 9.03
CA ILE A 96 4.59 15.17 8.95
C ILE A 96 3.99 16.52 9.40
N GLU A 97 2.76 16.82 8.97
CA GLU A 97 2.04 18.05 9.36
C GLU A 97 1.68 18.06 10.86
N ALA A 98 1.59 16.88 11.49
CA ALA A 98 1.23 16.74 12.90
C ALA A 98 2.39 17.06 13.87
N ILE A 99 3.65 16.86 13.46
CA ILE A 99 4.84 17.09 14.29
C ILE A 99 4.91 18.51 14.88
N PRO A 100 4.82 19.60 14.09
CA PRO A 100 4.86 20.96 14.65
C PRO A 100 3.65 21.24 15.55
N LEU A 101 2.48 20.65 15.27
CA LEU A 101 1.27 20.83 16.07
C LEU A 101 1.40 20.16 17.44
N PHE A 102 1.90 18.94 17.51
CA PHE A 102 2.14 18.27 18.78
C PHE A 102 3.21 18.97 19.62
N LYS A 103 4.25 19.50 18.97
CA LYS A 103 5.27 20.31 19.64
C LYS A 103 4.66 21.58 20.24
N LEU A 104 3.84 22.32 19.49
CA LEU A 104 3.14 23.50 19.99
C LEU A 104 2.20 23.17 21.17
N ALA A 105 1.53 22.01 21.13
CA ALA A 105 0.68 21.55 22.23
C ALA A 105 1.49 21.26 23.50
N LEU A 106 2.66 20.62 23.37
CA LEU A 106 3.56 20.32 24.48
C LEU A 106 4.21 21.57 25.06
N ASP A 107 4.68 22.48 24.20
CA ASP A 107 5.27 23.76 24.63
C ASP A 107 4.24 24.61 25.39
N ALA A 108 2.95 24.52 25.01
CA ALA A 108 1.86 25.22 25.68
C ALA A 108 1.44 24.55 27.00
N ASN A 109 1.40 23.22 27.07
CA ASN A 109 1.04 22.49 28.29
C ASN A 109 1.70 21.10 28.37
N PRO A 110 2.89 20.99 28.98
CA PRO A 110 3.62 19.72 29.06
C PRO A 110 3.07 18.76 30.13
N GLN A 111 2.06 19.16 30.93
CA GLN A 111 1.48 18.32 31.98
C GLN A 111 0.46 17.31 31.43
N ILE A 112 0.02 17.46 30.17
CA ILE A 112 -0.94 16.56 29.56
C ILE A 112 -0.21 15.37 28.96
N GLU A 113 -0.35 14.22 29.63
CA GLU A 113 0.29 12.96 29.27
C GLU A 113 0.04 12.57 27.80
N GLN A 114 -1.19 12.74 27.31
CA GLN A 114 -1.60 12.34 25.96
C GLN A 114 -0.82 13.10 24.86
N PHE A 115 -0.35 14.32 25.14
CA PHE A 115 0.40 15.12 24.16
C PHE A 115 1.75 14.49 23.87
N TRP A 116 2.43 14.00 24.91
CA TRP A 116 3.70 13.27 24.79
C TRP A 116 3.52 11.99 23.98
N LEU A 117 2.51 11.19 24.33
CA LEU A 117 2.25 9.91 23.65
C LEU A 117 1.99 10.11 22.16
N SER A 118 1.14 11.09 21.81
CA SER A 118 0.80 11.35 20.40
C SER A 118 1.98 11.92 19.62
N TYR A 119 2.84 12.71 20.26
CA TYR A 119 4.05 13.22 19.64
C TYR A 119 5.06 12.09 19.36
N ILE A 120 5.29 11.23 20.35
CA ILE A 120 6.20 10.08 20.24
C ILE A 120 5.70 9.10 19.18
N ASP A 121 4.41 8.75 19.20
CA ASP A 121 3.80 7.87 18.18
C ASP A 121 3.95 8.44 16.77
N ALA A 122 3.75 9.77 16.60
CA ALA A 122 3.93 10.41 15.31
C ALA A 122 5.39 10.36 14.83
N LEU A 123 6.37 10.61 15.72
CA LEU A 123 7.80 10.49 15.41
C LEU A 123 8.18 9.05 15.03
N MET A 124 7.65 8.06 15.74
CA MET A 124 7.86 6.64 15.43
C MET A 124 7.26 6.24 14.09
N SER A 125 6.07 6.73 13.76
CA SER A 125 5.43 6.47 12.46
C SER A 125 6.21 7.03 11.27
N LEU A 126 7.04 8.06 11.51
CA LEU A 126 7.93 8.68 10.54
C LEU A 126 9.35 8.11 10.55
N ALA A 127 9.60 7.03 11.31
CA ALA A 127 10.93 6.44 11.52
C ALA A 127 11.98 7.43 12.08
N ARG A 128 11.55 8.50 12.79
CA ARG A 128 12.42 9.48 13.45
C ARG A 128 12.82 9.00 14.85
N PHE A 129 13.43 7.82 14.91
CA PHE A 129 13.66 7.08 16.17
C PHE A 129 14.57 7.81 17.16
N ASP A 130 15.62 8.49 16.67
CA ASP A 130 16.51 9.27 17.55
C ASP A 130 15.79 10.42 18.24
N GLU A 131 14.84 11.05 17.56
CA GLU A 131 14.03 12.13 18.13
C GLU A 131 12.98 11.56 19.09
N ALA A 132 12.33 10.45 18.73
CA ALA A 132 11.40 9.76 19.61
C ALA A 132 12.07 9.33 20.92
N LYS A 133 13.31 8.82 20.88
CA LYS A 133 14.11 8.47 22.08
C LYS A 133 14.38 9.69 22.97
N ARG A 134 14.70 10.86 22.39
CA ARG A 134 14.91 12.09 23.16
C ARG A 134 13.61 12.55 23.83
N VAL A 135 12.50 12.56 23.08
CA VAL A 135 11.19 12.98 23.58
C VAL A 135 10.66 12.03 24.66
N LEU A 136 10.95 10.72 24.59
CA LEU A 136 10.64 9.77 25.66
C LEU A 136 11.30 10.16 26.99
N VAL A 137 12.60 10.49 26.97
CA VAL A 137 13.35 10.91 28.16
C VAL A 137 12.81 12.24 28.72
N GLU A 138 12.39 13.16 27.84
CA GLU A 138 11.75 14.41 28.25
C GLU A 138 10.36 14.20 28.84
N GLY A 139 9.57 13.28 28.28
CA GLY A 139 8.25 12.89 28.78
C GLY A 139 8.34 12.24 30.17
N GLU A 140 9.34 11.40 30.42
CA GLU A 140 9.61 10.81 31.73
C GLU A 140 9.87 11.90 32.79
N LYS A 141 10.75 12.86 32.48
CA LYS A 141 11.04 14.00 33.36
C LYS A 141 9.82 14.89 33.60
N SER A 142 8.89 14.93 32.66
CA SER A 142 7.65 15.70 32.72
C SER A 142 6.50 14.98 33.43
N GLY A 143 6.73 13.74 33.91
CA GLY A 143 5.77 12.99 34.73
C GLY A 143 4.84 12.06 33.97
N VAL A 144 5.14 11.71 32.71
CA VAL A 144 4.39 10.70 31.94
C VAL A 144 4.54 9.32 32.60
N SER A 145 3.48 8.51 32.59
CA SER A 145 3.48 7.19 33.23
C SER A 145 4.56 6.26 32.66
N ALA A 146 5.38 5.70 33.56
CA ALA A 146 6.43 4.74 33.21
C ALA A 146 5.87 3.54 32.40
N ASP A 147 4.71 3.01 32.77
CA ASP A 147 4.09 1.87 32.07
C ASP A 147 3.77 2.18 30.59
N LYS A 148 3.37 3.43 30.28
CA LYS A 148 3.07 3.87 28.91
C LYS A 148 4.34 4.19 28.11
N LEU A 149 5.34 4.79 28.75
CA LEU A 149 6.65 5.03 28.14
C LEU A 149 7.37 3.72 27.85
N ASP A 150 7.27 2.73 28.73
CA ASP A 150 7.87 1.40 28.55
C ASP A 150 7.26 0.66 27.35
N ALA A 151 5.95 0.76 27.14
CA ALA A 151 5.29 0.21 25.95
C ALA A 151 5.79 0.86 24.64
N LEU A 152 6.02 2.18 24.66
CA LEU A 152 6.59 2.90 23.52
C LEU A 152 8.08 2.56 23.30
N ASN A 153 8.85 2.45 24.38
CA ASN A 153 10.26 2.11 24.35
C ASN A 153 10.50 0.67 23.83
N GLN A 154 9.64 -0.28 24.20
CA GLN A 154 9.66 -1.64 23.64
C GLN A 154 9.39 -1.65 22.13
N ARG A 155 8.43 -0.85 21.66
CA ARG A 155 8.14 -0.68 20.22
C ARG A 155 9.32 -0.04 19.47
N LEU A 156 10.08 0.86 20.12
CA LEU A 156 11.29 1.49 19.56
C LEU A 156 12.48 0.52 19.46
N GLN A 157 12.66 -0.36 20.44
CA GLN A 157 13.77 -1.34 20.45
C GLN A 157 13.55 -2.51 19.49
N GLY A 158 12.29 -2.81 19.15
CA GLY A 158 11.96 -3.83 18.14
C GLY A 158 12.26 -3.44 16.69
N GLY A 159 12.72 -2.21 16.44
CA GLY A 159 12.98 -1.65 15.10
C GLY A 159 14.44 -1.43 14.70
N GLU A 160 15.43 -1.74 15.56
CA GLU A 160 16.85 -1.65 15.21
C GLU A 160 17.44 -3.03 14.83
N PRO A 161 18.19 -3.14 13.72
CA PRO A 161 19.08 -4.28 13.49
C PRO A 161 20.23 -4.19 14.51
N ASN A 162 20.28 -5.13 15.44
CA ASN A 162 21.22 -5.14 16.54
C ASN A 162 22.62 -5.57 16.05
N ASP A 163 23.49 -4.61 15.79
CA ASP A 163 24.90 -4.84 15.51
C ASP A 163 25.73 -4.44 16.75
N THR A 164 26.08 -5.44 17.55
CA THR A 164 27.35 -5.60 18.30
C THR A 164 27.16 -6.54 19.48
N ALA A 165 27.67 -7.77 19.32
CA ALA A 165 28.01 -8.61 20.45
C ALA A 165 29.22 -8.03 21.19
N LYS A 166 29.09 -7.81 22.51
CA LYS A 166 30.18 -7.95 23.48
C LYS A 166 29.64 -8.23 24.89
N THR A 167 29.75 -9.50 25.28
CA THR A 167 30.09 -10.01 26.62
C THR A 167 29.91 -9.07 27.82
N THR A 168 29.00 -9.42 28.73
CA THR A 168 29.36 -9.60 30.16
C THR A 168 28.37 -10.53 30.86
N GLU A 169 28.92 -11.48 31.61
CA GLU A 169 28.24 -12.45 32.45
C GLU A 169 27.55 -11.79 33.65
N GLY A 170 26.40 -12.32 34.05
CA GLY A 170 25.71 -11.88 35.27
C GLY A 170 24.30 -12.42 35.44
N GLN A 171 24.07 -13.72 35.24
CA GLN A 171 22.76 -14.32 35.57
C GLN A 171 22.60 -14.37 37.10
N THR A 172 21.75 -13.51 37.66
CA THR A 172 21.36 -13.60 39.06
C THR A 172 20.24 -14.62 39.27
N LEU A 173 20.33 -15.35 40.38
CA LEU A 173 19.44 -16.43 40.84
C LEU A 173 17.94 -16.05 41.02
N SER A 174 17.56 -14.82 40.68
CA SER A 174 16.19 -14.29 40.75
C SER A 174 15.33 -14.72 39.54
N GLU A 175 15.93 -14.87 38.36
CA GLU A 175 15.20 -15.18 37.12
C GLU A 175 14.77 -16.65 37.01
N LYS A 176 15.54 -17.57 37.64
CA LYS A 176 15.16 -18.99 37.75
C LYS A 176 13.93 -19.21 38.64
N ARG A 177 13.65 -18.33 39.60
CA ARG A 177 12.45 -18.43 40.47
C ARG A 177 11.20 -17.86 39.81
N LYS A 178 11.32 -16.82 38.99
CA LYS A 178 10.18 -16.24 38.23
C LYS A 178 9.71 -17.17 37.11
N LYS A 179 10.62 -17.80 36.36
CA LYS A 179 10.28 -18.77 35.30
C LYS A 179 9.63 -20.06 35.81
N LEU A 180 9.84 -20.44 37.08
CA LEU A 180 9.16 -21.59 37.69
C LEU A 180 7.73 -21.25 38.17
N ALA A 181 7.46 -19.99 38.52
CA ALA A 181 6.14 -19.52 38.94
C ALA A 181 5.19 -19.30 37.74
N GLU A 182 5.71 -18.86 36.59
CA GLU A 182 4.94 -18.72 35.35
C GLU A 182 4.60 -20.05 34.69
N LYS A 183 5.51 -21.04 34.74
CA LYS A 183 5.21 -22.43 34.33
C LYS A 183 4.16 -23.12 35.21
N LYS A 184 3.97 -22.68 36.46
CA LYS A 184 2.90 -23.17 37.34
C LYS A 184 1.56 -22.48 37.11
N LYS A 185 1.55 -21.22 36.64
CA LYS A 185 0.31 -20.52 36.22
C LYS A 185 -0.19 -20.98 34.84
N SER A 186 0.69 -21.30 33.88
CA SER A 186 0.26 -21.84 32.58
C SER A 186 -0.25 -23.28 32.65
N LYS A 187 0.27 -24.11 33.58
CA LYS A 187 -0.22 -25.48 33.83
C LYS A 187 -1.58 -25.56 34.54
N LYS A 188 -2.12 -24.45 35.06
CA LYS A 188 -3.42 -24.42 35.77
C LYS A 188 -4.58 -23.89 34.91
N ARG A 189 -4.33 -23.50 33.66
CA ARG A 189 -5.36 -23.07 32.68
C ARG A 189 -5.65 -24.12 31.59
N THR A 190 -4.89 -25.22 31.51
CA THR A 190 -5.05 -26.28 30.50
C THR A 190 -5.94 -27.45 30.97
N SER A 191 -6.97 -27.19 31.77
CA SER A 191 -7.99 -28.18 32.13
C SER A 191 -9.42 -27.70 31.84
N GLN A 192 -9.62 -26.89 30.81
CA GLN A 192 -10.93 -26.73 30.19
C GLN A 192 -11.00 -27.68 29.00
N GLY A 193 -11.79 -28.74 29.16
CA GLY A 193 -11.92 -29.82 28.19
C GLY A 193 -12.35 -29.31 26.82
N SER A 194 -11.85 -29.96 25.77
CA SER A 194 -12.32 -29.71 24.41
C SER A 194 -13.84 -29.95 24.39
N SER A 195 -14.61 -28.87 24.29
CA SER A 195 -16.05 -28.97 24.15
C SER A 195 -16.33 -29.24 22.67
N LEU A 196 -16.31 -30.52 22.29
CA LEU A 196 -16.46 -31.03 20.92
C LEU A 196 -17.81 -30.68 20.23
N GLY A 197 -18.63 -29.81 20.82
CA GLY A 197 -19.87 -29.29 20.25
C GLY A 197 -20.38 -27.97 20.87
N ALA A 198 -19.59 -27.28 21.70
CA ALA A 198 -20.02 -25.97 22.23
C ALA A 198 -19.52 -24.82 21.33
N ALA A 199 -20.25 -23.71 21.34
CA ALA A 199 -19.80 -22.47 20.71
C ALA A 199 -18.73 -21.80 21.59
N PRO A 200 -17.77 -21.06 20.99
CA PRO A 200 -16.83 -20.25 21.74
C PRO A 200 -17.56 -19.20 22.58
N PRO A 201 -17.10 -18.93 23.81
CA PRO A 201 -17.61 -17.84 24.64
C PRO A 201 -17.66 -16.50 23.89
N GLN A 202 -18.73 -15.73 24.09
CA GLN A 202 -18.96 -14.46 23.38
C GLN A 202 -17.84 -13.45 23.64
N ASN A 203 -17.26 -13.42 24.85
CA ASN A 203 -16.12 -12.55 25.16
C ASN A 203 -14.92 -12.88 24.27
N GLN A 204 -14.54 -14.16 24.13
CA GLN A 204 -13.43 -14.55 23.25
C GLN A 204 -13.70 -14.23 21.78
N THR A 205 -14.96 -14.34 21.35
CA THR A 205 -15.40 -13.96 19.99
C THR A 205 -15.24 -12.46 19.77
N ASN A 206 -15.68 -11.63 20.73
CA ASN A 206 -15.58 -10.19 20.67
C ASN A 206 -14.12 -9.71 20.71
N ASP A 207 -13.31 -10.28 21.62
CA ASP A 207 -11.88 -9.98 21.73
C ASP A 207 -11.18 -10.25 20.39
N LEU A 208 -11.48 -11.38 19.73
CA LEU A 208 -10.92 -11.72 18.43
C LEU A 208 -11.32 -10.72 17.34
N ILE A 209 -12.59 -10.30 17.31
CA ILE A 209 -13.06 -9.28 16.37
C ILE A 209 -12.31 -7.96 16.61
N GLU A 210 -12.14 -7.57 17.86
CA GLU A 210 -11.46 -6.32 18.22
C GLU A 210 -9.99 -6.35 17.80
N HIS A 211 -9.25 -7.43 18.13
CA HIS A 211 -7.87 -7.60 17.69
C HIS A 211 -7.76 -7.53 16.16
N TYR A 212 -8.66 -8.22 15.45
CA TYR A 212 -8.67 -8.23 13.99
C TYR A 212 -8.96 -6.84 13.40
N GLN A 213 -9.99 -6.15 13.88
CA GLN A 213 -10.38 -4.82 13.41
C GLN A 213 -9.34 -3.75 13.73
N ALA A 214 -8.64 -3.87 14.85
CA ALA A 214 -7.56 -2.97 15.25
C ALA A 214 -6.23 -3.25 14.52
N GLY A 215 -6.18 -4.23 13.62
CA GLY A 215 -4.95 -4.61 12.91
C GLY A 215 -3.91 -5.32 13.78
N ARG A 216 -4.28 -5.74 14.99
CA ARG A 216 -3.47 -6.55 15.91
C ARG A 216 -3.46 -8.01 15.46
N LEU A 217 -2.85 -8.25 14.30
CA LEU A 217 -2.94 -9.53 13.57
C LEU A 217 -2.26 -10.68 14.29
N GLU A 218 -1.19 -10.44 15.05
CA GLU A 218 -0.50 -11.48 15.82
C GLU A 218 -1.38 -12.00 16.96
N GLU A 219 -1.98 -11.10 17.73
CA GLU A 219 -2.90 -11.46 18.81
C GLU A 219 -4.17 -12.10 18.27
N ALA A 220 -4.69 -11.59 17.15
CA ALA A 220 -5.82 -12.19 16.46
C ALA A 220 -5.50 -13.62 15.99
N GLU A 221 -4.30 -13.86 15.47
CA GLU A 221 -3.86 -15.20 15.06
C GLU A 221 -3.78 -16.17 16.23
N VAL A 222 -3.14 -15.75 17.32
CA VAL A 222 -2.99 -16.59 18.53
C VAL A 222 -4.35 -16.98 19.06
N LEU A 223 -5.27 -16.02 19.16
CA LEU A 223 -6.62 -16.26 19.68
C LEU A 223 -7.45 -17.10 18.70
N ALA A 224 -7.43 -16.80 17.40
CA ALA A 224 -8.12 -17.60 16.38
C ALA A 224 -7.62 -19.05 16.38
N THR A 225 -6.30 -19.26 16.43
CA THR A 225 -5.68 -20.60 16.54
C THR A 225 -6.17 -21.32 17.79
N SER A 226 -6.19 -20.65 18.95
CA SER A 226 -6.71 -21.22 20.18
C SER A 226 -8.18 -21.63 20.05
N LEU A 227 -9.01 -20.80 19.42
CA LEU A 227 -10.42 -21.11 19.18
C LEU A 227 -10.59 -22.31 18.25
N THR A 228 -9.77 -22.46 17.21
CA THR A 228 -9.84 -23.64 16.32
C THR A 228 -9.46 -24.95 17.04
N GLN A 229 -8.61 -24.88 18.07
CA GLN A 229 -8.22 -26.05 18.87
C GLN A 229 -9.26 -26.40 19.94
N GLN A 230 -9.83 -25.39 20.61
CA GLN A 230 -10.82 -25.58 21.68
C GLN A 230 -12.21 -25.92 21.11
N PHE A 231 -12.55 -25.34 19.96
CA PHE A 231 -13.86 -25.45 19.30
C PHE A 231 -13.71 -25.86 17.82
N PRO A 232 -13.11 -27.03 17.51
CA PRO A 232 -12.75 -27.41 16.14
C PRO A 232 -13.94 -27.57 15.19
N ARG A 233 -15.16 -27.74 15.72
CA ARG A 233 -16.39 -27.85 14.93
C ARG A 233 -17.14 -26.52 14.77
N HIS A 234 -16.62 -25.42 15.31
CA HIS A 234 -17.24 -24.11 15.17
C HIS A 234 -16.55 -23.30 14.05
N PRO A 235 -17.29 -22.75 13.06
CA PRO A 235 -16.69 -22.15 11.87
C PRO A 235 -15.95 -20.83 12.13
N PHE A 236 -16.32 -20.08 13.17
CA PHE A 236 -15.83 -18.72 13.41
C PHE A 236 -14.31 -18.61 13.53
N GLY A 237 -13.67 -19.44 14.37
CA GLY A 237 -12.21 -19.40 14.55
C GLY A 237 -11.46 -19.71 13.25
N TRP A 238 -11.96 -20.66 12.46
CA TRP A 238 -11.39 -21.00 11.16
C TRP A 238 -11.52 -19.86 10.14
N LYS A 239 -12.67 -19.17 10.11
CA LYS A 239 -12.90 -18.02 9.22
C LYS A 239 -11.91 -16.90 9.49
N VAL A 240 -11.77 -16.50 10.76
CA VAL A 240 -10.87 -15.41 11.15
C VAL A 240 -9.40 -15.83 10.99
N LEU A 241 -9.02 -17.06 11.36
CA LEU A 241 -7.66 -17.56 11.16
C LEU A 241 -7.26 -17.52 9.68
N GLY A 242 -8.14 -17.96 8.78
CA GLY A 242 -7.91 -17.86 7.33
C GLY A 242 -7.69 -16.42 6.88
N ALA A 243 -8.52 -15.49 7.35
CA ALA A 243 -8.40 -14.07 7.01
C ALA A 243 -7.08 -13.45 7.52
N VAL A 244 -6.68 -13.74 8.75
CA VAL A 244 -5.42 -13.26 9.35
C VAL A 244 -4.20 -13.82 8.62
N LEU A 245 -4.18 -15.13 8.33
CA LEU A 245 -3.08 -15.75 7.58
C LEU A 245 -2.93 -15.15 6.18
N LYS A 246 -4.05 -14.85 5.51
CA LYS A 246 -4.03 -14.15 4.21
C LYS A 246 -3.44 -12.73 4.34
N GLN A 247 -3.91 -11.95 5.31
CA GLN A 247 -3.50 -10.56 5.49
C GLN A 247 -2.02 -10.43 5.89
N THR A 248 -1.46 -11.46 6.51
CA THR A 248 -0.04 -11.57 6.87
C THR A 248 0.82 -12.24 5.79
N GLY A 249 0.30 -12.37 4.56
CA GLY A 249 1.04 -12.90 3.41
C GLY A 249 1.21 -14.43 3.39
N ARG A 250 0.71 -15.17 4.38
CA ARG A 250 0.81 -16.63 4.48
C ARG A 250 -0.30 -17.33 3.71
N LEU A 251 -0.38 -17.03 2.41
CA LEU A 251 -1.45 -17.47 1.50
C LEU A 251 -1.66 -19.00 1.51
N GLY A 252 -0.57 -19.77 1.40
CA GLY A 252 -0.64 -21.24 1.42
C GLY A 252 -1.22 -21.79 2.72
N ALA A 253 -0.86 -21.20 3.87
CA ALA A 253 -1.38 -21.61 5.17
C ALA A 253 -2.85 -21.22 5.37
N SER A 254 -3.32 -20.15 4.72
CA SER A 254 -4.71 -19.67 4.84
C SER A 254 -5.75 -20.62 4.21
N LEU A 255 -5.34 -21.44 3.25
CA LEU A 255 -6.25 -22.30 2.49
C LEU A 255 -7.01 -23.31 3.37
N MET A 256 -6.32 -24.01 4.25
CA MET A 256 -6.94 -25.06 5.09
C MET A 256 -7.96 -24.49 6.08
N PRO A 257 -7.68 -23.37 6.79
CA PRO A 257 -8.70 -22.69 7.59
C PRO A 257 -9.90 -22.19 6.78
N MET A 258 -9.70 -21.62 5.60
CA MET A 258 -10.80 -21.17 4.73
C MET A 258 -11.70 -22.34 4.29
N GLN A 259 -11.10 -23.46 3.88
CA GLN A 259 -11.84 -24.68 3.52
C GLN A 259 -12.60 -25.26 4.72
N SER A 260 -12.00 -25.22 5.91
CA SER A 260 -12.63 -25.67 7.15
C SER A 260 -13.84 -24.80 7.52
N ALA A 261 -13.72 -23.48 7.37
CA ALA A 261 -14.83 -22.54 7.59
C ALA A 261 -16.02 -22.83 6.67
N VAL A 262 -15.78 -23.02 5.36
CA VAL A 262 -16.82 -23.38 4.38
C VAL A 262 -17.41 -24.76 4.67
N LYS A 263 -16.60 -25.76 5.03
CA LYS A 263 -17.09 -27.11 5.35
C LYS A 263 -18.01 -27.11 6.58
N LEU A 264 -17.68 -26.31 7.59
CA LEU A 264 -18.45 -26.21 8.83
C LEU A 264 -19.67 -25.28 8.70
N SER A 265 -19.64 -24.35 7.74
CA SER A 265 -20.75 -23.43 7.45
C SER A 265 -20.97 -23.28 5.94
N PRO A 266 -21.53 -24.30 5.26
CA PRO A 266 -21.65 -24.30 3.80
C PRO A 266 -22.63 -23.25 3.25
N GLN A 267 -23.45 -22.65 4.11
CA GLN A 267 -24.39 -21.59 3.77
C GLN A 267 -23.86 -20.17 4.04
N ASP A 268 -22.62 -20.03 4.52
CA ASP A 268 -21.99 -18.73 4.76
C ASP A 268 -21.39 -18.18 3.45
N ALA A 269 -22.09 -17.23 2.83
CA ALA A 269 -21.63 -16.56 1.61
C ALA A 269 -20.28 -15.84 1.78
N GLU A 270 -20.00 -15.27 2.96
CA GLU A 270 -18.75 -14.59 3.25
C GLU A 270 -17.58 -15.58 3.29
N ALA A 271 -17.79 -16.77 3.89
CA ALA A 271 -16.79 -17.83 3.92
C ALA A 271 -16.44 -18.32 2.50
N HIS A 272 -17.44 -18.49 1.63
CA HIS A 272 -17.22 -18.83 0.22
C HIS A 272 -16.47 -17.73 -0.53
N SER A 273 -16.83 -16.46 -0.33
CA SER A 273 -16.13 -15.32 -0.95
C SER A 273 -14.67 -15.24 -0.49
N ASN A 274 -14.41 -15.40 0.82
CA ASN A 274 -13.06 -15.39 1.38
C ASN A 274 -12.20 -16.56 0.87
N LEU A 275 -12.78 -17.76 0.76
CA LEU A 275 -12.12 -18.91 0.13
C LEU A 275 -11.81 -18.63 -1.34
N GLY A 276 -12.75 -18.02 -2.07
CA GLY A 276 -12.56 -17.61 -3.47
C GLY A 276 -11.36 -16.68 -3.64
N VAL A 277 -11.19 -15.69 -2.75
CA VAL A 277 -10.02 -14.78 -2.75
C VAL A 277 -8.72 -15.53 -2.53
N THR A 278 -8.66 -16.41 -1.53
CA THR A 278 -7.46 -17.22 -1.26
C THR A 278 -7.11 -18.12 -2.45
N LEU A 279 -8.10 -18.79 -3.05
CA LEU A 279 -7.90 -19.65 -4.22
C LEU A 279 -7.39 -18.87 -5.43
N LYS A 280 -7.94 -17.67 -5.67
CA LYS A 280 -7.48 -16.77 -6.74
C LYS A 280 -5.99 -16.45 -6.56
N GLN A 281 -5.60 -16.01 -5.37
CA GLN A 281 -4.21 -15.64 -5.06
C GLN A 281 -3.24 -16.83 -5.13
N LEU A 282 -3.75 -18.06 -4.97
CA LEU A 282 -2.97 -19.30 -5.17
C LEU A 282 -2.96 -19.80 -6.63
N GLY A 283 -3.55 -19.05 -7.57
CA GLY A 283 -3.64 -19.43 -8.99
C GLY A 283 -4.66 -20.55 -9.28
N ARG A 284 -5.50 -20.93 -8.31
CA ARG A 284 -6.54 -21.97 -8.45
C ARG A 284 -7.83 -21.36 -8.98
N LEU A 285 -7.76 -20.78 -10.19
CA LEU A 285 -8.79 -19.90 -10.75
C LEU A 285 -10.16 -20.57 -10.93
N GLY A 286 -10.21 -21.84 -11.36
CA GLY A 286 -11.48 -22.57 -11.52
C GLY A 286 -12.21 -22.81 -10.19
N GLU A 287 -11.47 -23.13 -9.13
CA GLU A 287 -12.07 -23.32 -7.79
C GLU A 287 -12.46 -21.99 -7.16
N SER A 288 -11.70 -20.93 -7.45
CA SER A 288 -12.04 -19.55 -7.07
C SER A 288 -13.38 -19.14 -7.68
N GLU A 289 -13.59 -19.41 -8.98
CA GLU A 289 -14.85 -19.12 -9.67
C GLU A 289 -16.04 -19.81 -8.99
N ALA A 290 -15.90 -21.12 -8.75
CA ALA A 290 -16.95 -21.91 -8.11
C ALA A 290 -17.31 -21.34 -6.73
N SER A 291 -16.31 -20.93 -5.94
CA SER A 291 -16.51 -20.34 -4.62
C SER A 291 -17.23 -18.99 -4.69
N TYR A 292 -16.85 -18.10 -5.61
CA TYR A 292 -17.55 -16.82 -5.78
C TYR A 292 -18.98 -16.99 -6.28
N ARG A 293 -19.20 -17.88 -7.25
CA ARG A 293 -20.56 -18.18 -7.74
C ARG A 293 -21.42 -18.76 -6.62
N GLN A 294 -20.87 -19.63 -5.77
CA GLN A 294 -21.59 -20.16 -4.61
C GLN A 294 -21.93 -19.05 -3.60
N ALA A 295 -21.02 -18.12 -3.34
CA ALA A 295 -21.31 -16.94 -2.50
C ALA A 295 -22.47 -16.10 -3.06
N ILE A 296 -22.51 -15.91 -4.38
CA ILE A 296 -23.58 -15.17 -5.09
C ILE A 296 -24.90 -15.96 -5.07
N VAL A 297 -24.88 -17.29 -5.20
CA VAL A 297 -26.10 -18.12 -5.08
C VAL A 297 -26.70 -18.00 -3.67
N LEU A 298 -25.85 -18.05 -2.64
CA LEU A 298 -26.28 -17.92 -1.24
C LEU A 298 -26.74 -16.51 -0.91
N LYS A 299 -26.11 -15.49 -1.51
CA LYS A 299 -26.41 -14.08 -1.29
C LYS A 299 -26.33 -13.30 -2.62
N PRO A 300 -27.43 -13.23 -3.39
CA PRO A 300 -27.43 -12.59 -4.72
C PRO A 300 -27.10 -11.10 -4.74
N ASP A 301 -27.29 -10.41 -3.62
CA ASP A 301 -26.99 -9.00 -3.40
C ASP A 301 -25.59 -8.75 -2.79
N TYR A 302 -24.72 -9.76 -2.79
CA TYR A 302 -23.37 -9.64 -2.23
C TYR A 302 -22.41 -8.91 -3.19
N ALA A 303 -22.38 -7.58 -3.12
CA ALA A 303 -21.58 -6.73 -4.01
C ALA A 303 -20.08 -7.08 -4.04
N GLU A 304 -19.50 -7.43 -2.89
CA GLU A 304 -18.09 -7.86 -2.79
C GLU A 304 -17.80 -9.14 -3.60
N ALA A 305 -18.71 -10.12 -3.58
CA ALA A 305 -18.55 -11.35 -4.36
C ALA A 305 -18.66 -11.09 -5.87
N HIS A 306 -19.58 -10.22 -6.30
CA HIS A 306 -19.68 -9.78 -7.70
C HIS A 306 -18.43 -9.03 -8.16
N SER A 307 -17.88 -8.13 -7.34
CA SER A 307 -16.64 -7.39 -7.67
C SER A 307 -15.44 -8.34 -7.79
N ASN A 308 -15.29 -9.25 -6.83
CA ASN A 308 -14.20 -10.22 -6.81
C ASN A 308 -14.28 -11.21 -7.99
N LEU A 309 -15.49 -11.69 -8.31
CA LEU A 309 -15.73 -12.51 -9.50
C LEU A 309 -15.36 -11.75 -10.78
N GLY A 310 -15.76 -10.49 -10.90
CA GLY A 310 -15.42 -9.66 -12.06
C GLY A 310 -13.91 -9.49 -12.23
N GLY A 311 -13.19 -9.17 -11.15
CA GLY A 311 -11.73 -9.08 -11.18
C GLY A 311 -11.05 -10.40 -11.57
N MET A 312 -11.57 -11.54 -11.14
CA MET A 312 -11.04 -12.87 -11.51
C MET A 312 -11.36 -13.21 -12.98
N LEU A 313 -12.59 -12.98 -13.43
CA LEU A 313 -13.01 -13.23 -14.82
C LEU A 313 -12.16 -12.43 -15.82
N ARG A 314 -11.81 -11.18 -15.46
CA ARG A 314 -10.90 -10.35 -16.24
C ARG A 314 -9.52 -11.01 -16.39
N GLU A 315 -8.94 -11.50 -15.30
CA GLU A 315 -7.62 -12.16 -15.31
C GLU A 315 -7.58 -13.43 -16.18
N VAL A 316 -8.71 -14.13 -16.34
CA VAL A 316 -8.82 -15.29 -17.25
C VAL A 316 -9.28 -14.91 -18.67
N GLY A 317 -9.39 -13.62 -18.99
CA GLY A 317 -9.74 -13.11 -20.31
C GLY A 317 -11.23 -13.15 -20.66
N ARG A 318 -12.12 -13.41 -19.70
CA ARG A 318 -13.59 -13.38 -19.87
C ARG A 318 -14.14 -11.99 -19.57
N VAL A 319 -13.70 -11.01 -20.37
CA VAL A 319 -13.83 -9.58 -20.04
C VAL A 319 -15.29 -9.10 -20.05
N GLU A 320 -16.14 -9.62 -20.94
CA GLU A 320 -17.56 -9.25 -21.00
C GLU A 320 -18.33 -9.74 -19.76
N GLU A 321 -18.04 -10.95 -19.29
CA GLU A 321 -18.62 -11.45 -18.03
C GLU A 321 -18.07 -10.69 -16.82
N ALA A 322 -16.80 -10.26 -16.87
CA ALA A 322 -16.20 -9.40 -15.86
C ALA A 322 -16.93 -8.06 -15.76
N GLU A 323 -17.20 -7.40 -16.90
CA GLU A 323 -17.96 -6.15 -16.94
C GLU A 323 -19.36 -6.34 -16.31
N ALA A 324 -20.09 -7.38 -16.71
CA ALA A 324 -21.43 -7.65 -16.19
C ALA A 324 -21.43 -7.83 -14.66
N SER A 325 -20.46 -8.58 -14.14
CA SER A 325 -20.28 -8.80 -12.70
C SER A 325 -19.92 -7.50 -11.96
N CYS A 326 -18.99 -6.70 -12.50
CA CYS A 326 -18.62 -5.42 -11.91
C CYS A 326 -19.77 -4.39 -11.94
N ARG A 327 -20.55 -4.31 -13.03
CA ARG A 327 -21.76 -3.46 -13.07
C ARG A 327 -22.80 -3.90 -12.05
N ARG A 328 -22.95 -5.20 -11.81
CA ARG A 328 -23.83 -5.69 -10.76
C ARG A 328 -23.33 -5.25 -9.37
N ALA A 329 -22.03 -5.32 -9.12
CA ALA A 329 -21.43 -4.86 -7.87
C ALA A 329 -21.65 -3.34 -7.64
N THR A 330 -21.42 -2.50 -8.64
CA THR A 330 -21.63 -1.04 -8.53
C THR A 330 -23.11 -0.67 -8.43
N ALA A 331 -24.02 -1.42 -9.07
CA ALA A 331 -25.46 -1.21 -8.92
C ALA A 331 -25.95 -1.58 -7.50
N LEU A 332 -25.42 -2.66 -6.91
CA LEU A 332 -25.75 -3.08 -5.55
C LEU A 332 -25.16 -2.15 -4.49
N LYS A 333 -23.94 -1.66 -4.72
CA LYS A 333 -23.19 -0.80 -3.79
C LYS A 333 -22.53 0.35 -4.56
N PRO A 334 -23.24 1.46 -4.82
CA PRO A 334 -22.73 2.58 -5.64
C PRO A 334 -21.48 3.27 -5.09
N ASN A 335 -21.23 3.18 -3.79
CA ASN A 335 -20.07 3.75 -3.10
C ASN A 335 -18.91 2.74 -2.94
N TYR A 336 -18.88 1.66 -3.72
CA TYR A 336 -17.83 0.66 -3.65
C TYR A 336 -16.66 0.98 -4.60
N ALA A 337 -15.66 1.68 -4.09
CA ALA A 337 -14.51 2.15 -4.89
C ALA A 337 -13.80 1.02 -5.65
N GLU A 338 -13.54 -0.11 -5.00
CA GLU A 338 -12.85 -1.26 -5.60
C GLU A 338 -13.65 -1.86 -6.77
N ALA A 339 -15.00 -1.86 -6.71
CA ALA A 339 -15.84 -2.33 -7.81
C ALA A 339 -15.79 -1.38 -9.02
N HIS A 340 -15.77 -0.07 -8.78
CA HIS A 340 -15.58 0.93 -9.85
C HIS A 340 -14.21 0.80 -10.52
N SER A 341 -13.15 0.55 -9.73
CA SER A 341 -11.80 0.29 -10.26
C SER A 341 -11.76 -0.98 -11.12
N ASN A 342 -12.39 -2.06 -10.65
CA ASN A 342 -12.49 -3.30 -11.44
C ASN A 342 -13.33 -3.13 -12.72
N LEU A 343 -14.42 -2.37 -12.66
CA LEU A 343 -15.23 -2.03 -13.82
C LEU A 343 -14.41 -1.23 -14.84
N GLY A 344 -13.67 -0.23 -14.39
CA GLY A 344 -12.81 0.57 -15.25
C GLY A 344 -11.77 -0.28 -16.00
N ASN A 345 -11.13 -1.22 -15.31
CA ASN A 345 -10.20 -2.14 -15.97
C ASN A 345 -10.86 -3.03 -17.01
N ALA A 346 -12.05 -3.59 -16.72
CA ALA A 346 -12.78 -4.41 -17.68
C ALA A 346 -13.18 -3.59 -18.91
N LEU A 347 -13.66 -2.36 -18.72
CA LEU A 347 -14.03 -1.45 -19.81
C LEU A 347 -12.82 -1.06 -20.67
N LYS A 348 -11.65 -0.83 -20.05
CA LYS A 348 -10.41 -0.54 -20.75
C LYS A 348 -10.01 -1.71 -21.67
N GLU A 349 -10.04 -2.94 -21.15
CA GLU A 349 -9.75 -4.14 -21.95
C GLU A 349 -10.75 -4.37 -23.10
N LEU A 350 -11.99 -3.89 -22.97
CA LEU A 350 -12.99 -3.86 -24.05
C LEU A 350 -12.81 -2.68 -25.02
N GLY A 351 -11.81 -1.82 -24.84
CA GLY A 351 -11.56 -0.64 -25.66
C GLY A 351 -12.51 0.54 -25.39
N ARG A 352 -13.34 0.48 -24.33
CA ARG A 352 -14.29 1.54 -23.94
C ARG A 352 -13.62 2.52 -22.99
N LEU A 353 -12.59 3.20 -23.50
CA LEU A 353 -11.65 3.99 -22.70
C LEU A 353 -12.30 5.16 -21.95
N ASP A 354 -13.26 5.88 -22.56
CA ASP A 354 -13.95 7.00 -21.89
C ASP A 354 -14.78 6.53 -20.67
N GLU A 355 -15.47 5.39 -20.79
CA GLU A 355 -16.22 4.80 -19.68
C GLU A 355 -15.29 4.23 -18.60
N ALA A 356 -14.13 3.72 -19.01
CA ALA A 356 -13.09 3.24 -18.10
C ALA A 356 -12.57 4.40 -17.24
N GLU A 357 -12.22 5.52 -17.88
CA GLU A 357 -11.79 6.74 -17.19
C GLU A 357 -12.85 7.22 -16.19
N ALA A 358 -14.11 7.34 -16.61
CA ALA A 358 -15.20 7.78 -15.75
C ALA A 358 -15.35 6.88 -14.52
N SER A 359 -15.28 5.56 -14.70
CA SER A 359 -15.35 4.58 -13.60
C SER A 359 -14.16 4.71 -12.65
N LEU A 360 -12.95 4.92 -13.17
CA LEU A 360 -11.73 5.06 -12.36
C LEU A 360 -11.71 6.38 -11.59
N ARG A 361 -12.14 7.49 -12.19
CA ARG A 361 -12.32 8.76 -11.48
C ARG A 361 -13.36 8.64 -10.37
N GLN A 362 -14.43 7.86 -10.58
CA GLN A 362 -15.41 7.58 -9.52
C GLN A 362 -14.80 6.75 -8.38
N ALA A 363 -13.96 5.75 -8.69
CA ALA A 363 -13.23 4.99 -7.67
C ALA A 363 -12.34 5.92 -6.81
N ILE A 364 -11.60 6.82 -7.45
CA ILE A 364 -10.73 7.81 -6.77
C ILE A 364 -11.55 8.81 -5.95
N ALA A 365 -12.70 9.28 -6.47
CA ALA A 365 -13.57 10.20 -5.74
C ALA A 365 -14.14 9.57 -4.46
N LEU A 366 -14.45 8.27 -4.50
CA LEU A 366 -14.92 7.51 -3.34
C LEU A 366 -13.79 7.18 -2.36
N LYS A 367 -12.59 6.88 -2.88
CA LYS A 367 -11.43 6.47 -2.09
C LYS A 367 -10.14 7.06 -2.70
N PRO A 368 -9.77 8.29 -2.30
CA PRO A 368 -8.63 9.00 -2.89
C PRO A 368 -7.26 8.34 -2.67
N ASP A 369 -7.14 7.49 -1.65
CA ASP A 369 -5.95 6.75 -1.26
C ASP A 369 -5.84 5.36 -1.92
N LEU A 370 -6.73 5.02 -2.87
CA LEU A 370 -6.67 3.77 -3.62
C LEU A 370 -5.60 3.84 -4.72
N ALA A 371 -4.36 3.48 -4.38
CA ALA A 371 -3.20 3.52 -5.29
C ALA A 371 -3.46 2.78 -6.62
N GLU A 372 -4.14 1.62 -6.58
CA GLU A 372 -4.48 0.86 -7.78
C GLU A 372 -5.40 1.62 -8.73
N ALA A 373 -6.32 2.45 -8.23
CA ALA A 373 -7.21 3.23 -9.09
C ALA A 373 -6.46 4.35 -9.81
N HIS A 374 -5.51 5.01 -9.14
CA HIS A 374 -4.62 6.00 -9.78
C HIS A 374 -3.73 5.34 -10.85
N TYR A 375 -3.14 4.19 -10.55
CA TYR A 375 -2.37 3.42 -11.53
C TYR A 375 -3.20 3.03 -12.75
N ASN A 376 -4.42 2.51 -12.54
CA ASN A 376 -5.31 2.10 -13.62
C ASN A 376 -5.82 3.31 -14.44
N LEU A 377 -6.04 4.45 -13.79
CA LEU A 377 -6.35 5.71 -14.47
C LEU A 377 -5.18 6.15 -15.35
N GLY A 378 -3.95 6.10 -14.85
CA GLY A 378 -2.76 6.43 -15.63
C GLY A 378 -2.60 5.54 -16.86
N ASN A 379 -2.88 4.23 -16.73
CA ASN A 379 -2.90 3.32 -17.88
C ASN A 379 -3.95 3.70 -18.91
N THR A 380 -5.17 4.02 -18.48
CA THR A 380 -6.29 4.38 -19.35
C THR A 380 -6.02 5.70 -20.08
N LEU A 381 -5.52 6.72 -19.36
CA LEU A 381 -5.16 8.03 -19.91
C LEU A 381 -4.01 7.92 -20.92
N LYS A 382 -3.03 7.05 -20.67
CA LYS A 382 -1.95 6.77 -21.61
C LYS A 382 -2.50 6.22 -22.93
N GLU A 383 -3.46 5.29 -22.89
CA GLU A 383 -4.12 4.76 -24.08
C GLU A 383 -4.99 5.79 -24.80
N LEU A 384 -5.58 6.74 -24.07
CA LEU A 384 -6.29 7.91 -24.61
C LEU A 384 -5.34 8.99 -25.17
N GLY A 385 -4.04 8.90 -24.92
CA GLY A 385 -3.04 9.89 -25.32
C GLY A 385 -2.89 11.09 -24.37
N GLY A 386 -3.58 11.09 -23.22
CA GLY A 386 -3.44 12.08 -22.15
C GLY A 386 -2.19 11.86 -21.31
N LEU A 387 -1.00 12.02 -21.92
CA LEU A 387 0.27 11.62 -21.31
C LEU A 387 0.60 12.39 -20.02
N ASP A 388 0.32 13.69 -19.96
CA ASP A 388 0.60 14.51 -18.77
C ASP A 388 -0.29 14.10 -17.57
N GLU A 389 -1.57 13.81 -17.80
CA GLU A 389 -2.46 13.31 -16.75
C GLU A 389 -2.13 11.86 -16.36
N ALA A 390 -1.64 11.06 -17.31
CA ALA A 390 -1.15 9.71 -17.03
C ALA A 390 0.07 9.74 -16.11
N GLU A 391 1.03 10.63 -16.39
CA GLU A 391 2.20 10.86 -15.55
C GLU A 391 1.80 11.24 -14.12
N ALA A 392 0.94 12.25 -13.98
CA ALA A 392 0.43 12.68 -12.67
C ALA A 392 -0.26 11.54 -11.91
N SER A 393 -1.02 10.70 -12.62
CA SER A 393 -1.71 9.54 -12.03
C SER A 393 -0.72 8.47 -11.54
N TYR A 394 0.36 8.18 -12.29
CA TYR A 394 1.39 7.26 -11.83
C TYR A 394 2.17 7.81 -10.64
N ILE A 395 2.51 9.10 -10.64
CA ILE A 395 3.17 9.76 -9.50
C ILE A 395 2.29 9.64 -8.24
N GLN A 396 0.98 9.85 -8.36
CA GLN A 396 0.07 9.72 -7.24
C GLN A 396 -0.04 8.27 -6.74
N ALA A 397 -0.06 7.29 -7.65
CA ALA A 397 -0.03 5.88 -7.29
C ALA A 397 1.24 5.51 -6.50
N ILE A 398 2.41 6.01 -6.93
CA ILE A 398 3.70 5.81 -6.27
C ILE A 398 3.74 6.54 -4.91
N ALA A 399 3.19 7.74 -4.81
CA ALA A 399 3.12 8.47 -3.55
C ALA A 399 2.30 7.73 -2.48
N LEU A 400 1.21 7.07 -2.90
CA LEU A 400 0.36 6.25 -2.03
C LEU A 400 0.98 4.88 -1.73
N LYS A 401 1.72 4.31 -2.68
CA LYS A 401 2.36 3.00 -2.60
C LYS A 401 3.78 3.07 -3.19
N PRO A 402 4.79 3.43 -2.37
CA PRO A 402 6.17 3.64 -2.86
C PRO A 402 6.81 2.42 -3.53
N ASP A 403 6.42 1.21 -3.11
CA ASP A 403 6.87 -0.08 -3.63
C ASP A 403 6.08 -0.58 -4.86
N TYR A 404 5.25 0.28 -5.49
CA TYR A 404 4.44 -0.10 -6.64
C TYR A 404 5.26 -0.20 -7.93
N ALA A 405 5.97 -1.32 -8.10
CA ALA A 405 6.87 -1.58 -9.23
C ALA A 405 6.25 -1.31 -10.62
N ASP A 406 5.00 -1.73 -10.84
CA ASP A 406 4.30 -1.52 -12.12
C ASP A 406 4.09 -0.03 -12.42
N ALA A 407 3.81 0.79 -11.40
CA ALA A 407 3.63 2.23 -11.57
C ALA A 407 4.97 2.91 -11.90
N HIS A 408 6.07 2.53 -11.22
CA HIS A 408 7.41 3.01 -11.56
C HIS A 408 7.83 2.61 -12.98
N SER A 409 7.58 1.35 -13.36
CA SER A 409 7.87 0.82 -14.69
C SER A 409 7.11 1.59 -15.78
N ASN A 410 5.81 1.83 -15.58
CA ASN A 410 5.00 2.57 -16.55
C ASN A 410 5.33 4.06 -16.61
N LEU A 411 5.68 4.69 -15.48
CA LEU A 411 6.18 6.06 -15.44
C LEU A 411 7.51 6.20 -16.19
N LEU A 412 8.43 5.26 -15.99
CA LEU A 412 9.71 5.21 -16.70
C LEU A 412 9.51 5.03 -18.20
N MET A 413 8.61 4.14 -18.61
CA MET A 413 8.24 3.98 -20.03
C MET A 413 7.66 5.26 -20.61
N LEU A 414 6.73 5.90 -19.89
CA LEU A 414 6.06 7.12 -20.33
C LEU A 414 7.06 8.26 -20.49
N THR A 415 7.87 8.54 -19.48
CA THR A 415 8.91 9.60 -19.52
C THR A 415 10.00 9.30 -20.55
N GLY A 416 10.33 8.02 -20.77
CA GLY A 416 11.25 7.59 -21.82
C GLY A 416 10.70 7.79 -23.24
N SER A 417 9.39 7.61 -23.44
CA SER A 417 8.72 7.90 -24.71
C SER A 417 8.63 9.41 -24.99
N MET A 418 8.57 10.22 -23.94
CA MET A 418 8.62 11.68 -23.96
C MET A 418 10.07 12.18 -24.04
N LEU A 419 10.86 11.69 -25.01
CA LEU A 419 12.32 11.87 -25.25
C LEU A 419 12.90 13.30 -25.11
N PHE A 420 12.06 14.30 -24.85
CA PHE A 420 12.39 15.70 -24.63
C PHE A 420 12.84 16.03 -23.19
N ASN A 421 12.59 15.18 -22.19
CA ASN A 421 13.01 15.43 -20.80
C ASN A 421 13.96 14.36 -20.22
N LYS A 422 15.24 14.46 -20.58
CA LYS A 422 16.31 13.56 -20.11
C LYS A 422 16.49 13.55 -18.58
N VAL A 423 16.14 14.64 -17.89
CA VAL A 423 16.25 14.73 -16.44
C VAL A 423 15.16 13.88 -15.78
N ALA A 424 13.90 14.06 -16.18
CA ALA A 424 12.78 13.28 -15.67
C ALA A 424 12.94 11.78 -15.94
N TYR A 425 13.46 11.41 -17.12
CA TYR A 425 13.78 10.02 -17.43
C TYR A 425 14.83 9.44 -16.46
N ARG A 426 15.94 10.16 -16.21
CA ARG A 426 17.00 9.69 -15.29
C ARG A 426 16.49 9.54 -13.87
N GLU A 427 15.65 10.47 -13.41
CA GLU A 427 15.02 10.40 -12.10
C GLU A 427 14.09 9.19 -11.99
N SER A 428 13.23 8.99 -12.99
CA SER A 428 12.34 7.81 -13.06
C SER A 428 13.13 6.50 -13.08
N ALA A 429 14.24 6.45 -13.84
CA ALA A 429 15.11 5.28 -13.89
C ALA A 429 15.75 4.98 -12.54
N ALA A 430 16.23 6.01 -11.83
CA ALA A 430 16.79 5.85 -10.49
C ALA A 430 15.73 5.41 -9.46
N ASN A 431 14.51 5.91 -9.58
CA ASN A 431 13.40 5.54 -8.68
C ASN A 431 12.96 4.09 -8.91
N TYR A 432 12.79 3.67 -10.16
CA TYR A 432 12.52 2.27 -10.51
C TYR A 432 13.64 1.35 -9.98
N ALA A 433 14.90 1.71 -10.22
CA ALA A 433 16.04 0.94 -9.73
C ALA A 433 16.00 0.77 -8.20
N ARG A 434 15.72 1.85 -7.44
CA ARG A 434 15.61 1.77 -5.98
C ARG A 434 14.45 0.87 -5.53
N ALA A 435 13.28 1.00 -6.16
CA ALA A 435 12.11 0.20 -5.83
C ALA A 435 12.36 -1.30 -6.06
N VAL A 436 13.05 -1.66 -7.16
CA VAL A 436 13.44 -3.06 -7.42
C VAL A 436 14.52 -3.51 -6.43
N ASP A 437 15.50 -2.65 -6.12
CA ASP A 437 16.60 -2.96 -5.23
C ASP A 437 16.14 -3.32 -3.80
N GLU A 438 15.07 -2.69 -3.32
CA GLU A 438 14.42 -3.01 -2.04
C GLU A 438 13.83 -4.42 -1.98
N THR A 439 13.51 -5.03 -3.14
CA THR A 439 13.01 -6.41 -3.21
C THR A 439 14.12 -7.47 -3.16
N VAL A 440 15.39 -7.06 -3.32
CA VAL A 440 16.52 -7.99 -3.43
C VAL A 440 16.94 -8.50 -2.05
N THR A 441 16.65 -9.77 -1.75
CA THR A 441 16.97 -10.37 -0.45
C THR A 441 18.44 -10.80 -0.30
N SER A 442 19.13 -11.12 -1.40
CA SER A 442 20.55 -11.48 -1.38
C SER A 442 21.24 -11.10 -2.68
N ARG A 443 22.45 -10.56 -2.57
CA ARG A 443 23.28 -10.21 -3.72
C ARG A 443 24.39 -11.25 -3.93
N PHE A 444 24.73 -11.47 -5.19
CA PHE A 444 25.94 -12.18 -5.55
C PHE A 444 27.10 -11.18 -5.58
N ASP A 445 27.84 -11.10 -4.48
CA ASP A 445 28.98 -10.18 -4.26
C ASP A 445 30.34 -10.81 -4.59
N THR A 446 30.35 -12.14 -4.77
CA THR A 446 31.53 -12.92 -5.10
C THR A 446 31.42 -13.43 -6.53
N TRP A 447 32.38 -13.01 -7.35
CA TRP A 447 32.51 -13.45 -8.73
C TRP A 447 33.74 -14.37 -8.84
N SER A 448 33.50 -15.64 -9.16
CA SER A 448 34.57 -16.63 -9.29
C SER A 448 34.79 -16.96 -10.77
N HIS A 449 35.87 -16.40 -11.33
CA HIS A 449 36.34 -16.82 -12.64
C HIS A 449 37.87 -16.83 -12.74
N SER A 450 38.40 -17.72 -13.56
CA SER A 450 39.83 -17.72 -13.90
C SER A 450 40.13 -16.52 -14.77
N ARG A 451 41.16 -15.74 -14.41
CA ARG A 451 41.66 -14.64 -15.25
C ARG A 451 42.32 -15.14 -16.55
N ASP A 452 42.61 -16.44 -16.62
CA ASP A 452 43.30 -17.07 -17.75
C ASP A 452 42.33 -17.65 -18.79
N LYS A 453 41.02 -17.35 -18.70
CA LYS A 453 40.05 -17.82 -19.71
C LYS A 453 40.23 -17.05 -21.02
N GLU A 454 40.37 -17.78 -22.12
CA GLU A 454 40.61 -17.22 -23.45
C GLU A 454 39.36 -16.57 -24.11
N SER A 455 38.16 -16.77 -23.53
CA SER A 455 36.90 -16.23 -24.07
C SER A 455 36.04 -15.46 -23.07
N LEU A 456 35.53 -14.30 -23.51
CA LEU A 456 34.63 -13.44 -22.77
C LEU A 456 33.18 -13.95 -22.87
N ARG A 457 32.61 -14.38 -21.76
CA ARG A 457 31.17 -14.71 -21.67
C ARG A 457 30.29 -13.48 -21.51
N ILE A 458 29.41 -13.24 -22.49
CA ILE A 458 28.43 -12.16 -22.48
C ILE A 458 27.03 -12.76 -22.44
N GLY A 459 26.25 -12.41 -21.42
CA GLY A 459 24.87 -12.86 -21.23
C GLY A 459 23.87 -11.80 -21.68
N PHE A 460 22.78 -12.21 -22.32
CA PHE A 460 21.66 -11.34 -22.72
C PHE A 460 20.36 -11.86 -22.11
N VAL A 461 19.70 -11.07 -21.27
CA VAL A 461 18.41 -11.39 -20.65
C VAL A 461 17.32 -10.57 -21.32
N SER A 462 16.25 -11.20 -21.81
CA SER A 462 15.11 -10.48 -22.40
C SER A 462 13.91 -11.38 -22.65
N GLY A 463 12.70 -10.85 -22.49
CA GLY A 463 11.46 -11.45 -22.99
C GLY A 463 11.25 -11.25 -24.50
N ASP A 464 12.09 -10.41 -25.12
CA ASP A 464 11.88 -9.87 -26.45
C ASP A 464 12.83 -10.47 -27.52
N LEU A 465 13.43 -11.63 -27.25
CA LEU A 465 14.19 -12.43 -28.23
C LEU A 465 13.27 -13.14 -29.25
N ARG A 466 12.38 -12.36 -29.86
CA ARG A 466 11.29 -12.75 -30.78
C ARG A 466 10.99 -11.59 -31.74
N SER A 467 9.88 -11.62 -32.45
CA SER A 467 9.39 -10.55 -33.32
C SER A 467 9.01 -9.29 -32.51
N HIS A 468 10.05 -8.59 -32.08
CA HIS A 468 10.04 -7.36 -31.31
C HIS A 468 11.24 -6.50 -31.78
N PRO A 469 11.20 -5.16 -31.67
CA PRO A 469 12.33 -4.31 -32.04
C PRO A 469 13.68 -4.78 -31.47
N VAL A 470 13.71 -5.25 -30.21
CA VAL A 470 14.92 -5.84 -29.60
C VAL A 470 15.45 -7.00 -30.44
N GLY A 471 14.63 -7.99 -30.77
CA GLY A 471 15.04 -9.13 -31.58
C GLY A 471 15.56 -8.73 -32.97
N TYR A 472 14.91 -7.79 -33.64
CA TYR A 472 15.35 -7.31 -34.97
C TYR A 472 16.69 -6.57 -34.92
N PHE A 473 16.89 -5.67 -33.94
CA PHE A 473 18.15 -4.94 -33.82
C PHE A 473 19.29 -5.83 -33.34
N LEU A 474 18.98 -6.81 -32.49
CA LEU A 474 19.99 -7.72 -31.95
C LEU A 474 20.51 -8.69 -33.01
N GLU A 475 19.68 -9.12 -33.97
CA GLU A 475 20.09 -10.05 -35.03
C GLU A 475 21.34 -9.56 -35.80
N GLY A 476 21.34 -8.30 -36.24
CA GLY A 476 22.49 -7.72 -36.93
C GLY A 476 23.73 -7.58 -36.03
N LEU A 477 23.53 -7.17 -34.77
CA LEU A 477 24.64 -7.03 -33.81
C LEU A 477 25.30 -8.38 -33.50
N LEU A 478 24.51 -9.44 -33.29
CA LEU A 478 25.03 -10.75 -32.91
C LEU A 478 25.88 -11.36 -34.03
N ILE A 479 25.51 -11.16 -35.30
CA ILE A 479 26.29 -11.62 -36.46
C ILE A 479 27.72 -11.05 -36.42
N GLU A 480 27.86 -9.76 -36.08
CA GLU A 480 29.16 -9.09 -35.99
C GLU A 480 29.96 -9.47 -34.73
N LEU A 481 29.28 -9.96 -33.68
CA LEU A 481 29.91 -10.39 -32.42
C LEU A 481 30.39 -11.85 -32.44
N GLN A 482 30.07 -12.64 -33.47
CA GLN A 482 30.51 -14.02 -33.57
C GLN A 482 32.03 -14.09 -33.74
N SER A 483 32.73 -14.40 -32.64
CA SER A 483 34.18 -14.52 -32.56
C SER A 483 34.56 -15.66 -31.64
N SER A 484 35.68 -16.35 -31.91
CA SER A 484 36.20 -17.39 -31.01
C SER A 484 36.62 -16.88 -29.63
N SER A 485 36.78 -15.57 -29.47
CA SER A 485 37.10 -14.91 -28.20
C SER A 485 35.87 -14.50 -27.37
N ILE A 486 34.65 -14.73 -27.87
CA ILE A 486 33.40 -14.36 -27.19
C ILE A 486 32.47 -15.56 -27.14
N GLU A 487 31.93 -15.85 -25.96
CA GLU A 487 30.87 -16.85 -25.76
C GLU A 487 29.56 -16.11 -25.44
N LEU A 488 28.60 -16.15 -26.35
CA LEU A 488 27.31 -15.48 -26.26
C LEU A 488 26.28 -16.41 -25.62
N VAL A 489 25.64 -15.95 -24.54
CA VAL A 489 24.63 -16.71 -23.79
C VAL A 489 23.31 -15.95 -23.75
N ALA A 490 22.24 -16.57 -24.24
CA ALA A 490 20.88 -16.02 -24.18
C ALA A 490 20.11 -16.56 -22.98
N TYR A 491 19.37 -15.68 -22.32
CA TYR A 491 18.48 -15.94 -21.18
C TYR A 491 17.07 -15.42 -21.47
N PRO A 492 16.28 -16.10 -22.32
CA PRO A 492 14.92 -15.67 -22.62
C PRO A 492 13.99 -15.84 -21.41
N THR A 493 13.18 -14.83 -21.12
CA THR A 493 12.17 -14.84 -20.04
C THR A 493 10.76 -15.18 -20.55
N ALA A 494 10.52 -15.09 -21.87
CA ALA A 494 9.27 -15.46 -22.51
C ALA A 494 9.28 -16.88 -23.09
N LYS A 495 8.12 -17.56 -23.07
CA LYS A 495 7.92 -18.91 -23.63
C LYS A 495 7.74 -18.91 -25.15
N GLU A 496 7.24 -17.81 -25.70
CA GLU A 496 6.92 -17.69 -27.11
C GLU A 496 8.18 -17.73 -27.97
N ALA A 497 8.13 -18.51 -29.04
CA ALA A 497 9.19 -18.60 -30.03
C ALA A 497 8.57 -18.42 -31.40
N ASP A 498 9.23 -17.64 -32.25
CA ASP A 498 8.77 -17.37 -33.61
C ASP A 498 9.91 -17.45 -34.63
N ALA A 499 9.65 -16.94 -35.84
CA ALA A 499 10.62 -16.92 -36.92
C ALA A 499 11.88 -16.11 -36.57
N VAL A 500 11.76 -15.04 -35.77
CA VAL A 500 12.92 -14.24 -35.32
C VAL A 500 13.70 -15.01 -34.27
N THR A 501 13.03 -15.60 -33.28
CA THR A 501 13.69 -16.47 -32.28
C THR A 501 14.50 -17.58 -32.96
N SER A 502 13.94 -18.18 -34.02
CA SER A 502 14.59 -19.24 -34.79
C SER A 502 15.86 -18.79 -35.51
N ARG A 503 15.95 -17.51 -35.90
CA ARG A 503 17.15 -16.91 -36.49
C ARG A 503 18.16 -16.43 -35.46
N LEU A 504 17.70 -15.94 -34.31
CA LEU A 504 18.55 -15.50 -33.21
C LEU A 504 19.25 -16.66 -32.51
N LYS A 505 18.53 -17.77 -32.26
CA LYS A 505 19.03 -18.87 -31.43
C LYS A 505 20.37 -19.46 -31.92
N PRO A 506 20.61 -19.68 -33.22
CA PRO A 506 21.90 -20.13 -33.73
C PRO A 506 23.05 -19.12 -33.58
N LEU A 507 22.75 -17.84 -33.31
CA LEU A 507 23.75 -16.80 -33.11
C LEU A 507 24.31 -16.76 -31.68
N PHE A 508 23.71 -17.53 -30.76
CA PHE A 508 24.20 -17.71 -29.41
C PHE A 508 24.87 -19.08 -29.25
N ASP A 509 25.99 -19.14 -28.54
CA ASP A 509 26.62 -20.40 -28.14
C ASP A 509 25.75 -21.21 -27.18
N ARG A 510 24.99 -20.51 -26.34
CA ARG A 510 24.12 -21.13 -25.32
C ARG A 510 22.77 -20.45 -25.26
N TRP A 511 21.72 -21.26 -25.23
CA TRP A 511 20.33 -20.82 -25.06
C TRP A 511 19.78 -21.37 -23.74
N CYS A 512 19.63 -20.49 -22.74
CA CYS A 512 19.36 -20.84 -21.34
C CYS A 512 18.06 -20.16 -20.83
N PRO A 513 16.87 -20.65 -21.20
CA PRO A 513 15.60 -20.05 -20.78
C PRO A 513 15.46 -19.93 -19.26
N LEU A 514 14.90 -18.80 -18.81
CA LEU A 514 14.56 -18.51 -17.42
C LEU A 514 13.06 -18.67 -17.13
N VAL A 515 12.27 -19.00 -18.15
CA VAL A 515 10.82 -19.20 -18.06
C VAL A 515 10.47 -20.16 -16.92
N GLY A 516 9.61 -19.70 -16.00
CA GLY A 516 9.14 -20.49 -14.85
C GLY A 516 10.11 -20.54 -13.67
N LEU A 517 11.26 -19.87 -13.74
CA LEU A 517 12.10 -19.59 -12.57
C LEU A 517 11.60 -18.33 -11.87
N ASN A 518 11.78 -18.27 -10.56
CA ASN A 518 11.66 -17.00 -9.82
C ASN A 518 12.99 -16.23 -9.91
N ASP A 519 12.97 -14.97 -9.52
CA ASP A 519 14.11 -14.05 -9.65
C ASP A 519 15.38 -14.60 -8.99
N MET A 520 15.26 -15.19 -7.80
CA MET A 520 16.40 -15.80 -7.10
C MET A 520 17.04 -16.96 -7.88
N LYS A 521 16.21 -17.88 -8.40
CA LYS A 521 16.71 -19.01 -9.20
C LYS A 521 17.27 -18.56 -10.53
N ALA A 522 16.66 -17.55 -11.16
CA ALA A 522 17.15 -16.94 -12.38
C ALA A 522 18.53 -16.30 -12.16
N ALA A 523 18.67 -15.47 -11.12
CA ALA A 523 19.93 -14.84 -10.75
C ALA A 523 21.01 -15.88 -10.39
N GLN A 524 20.67 -16.91 -9.62
CA GLN A 524 21.59 -17.99 -9.28
C GLN A 524 22.07 -18.77 -10.51
N LYS A 525 21.18 -19.00 -11.48
CA LYS A 525 21.53 -19.65 -12.73
C LYS A 525 22.51 -18.80 -13.54
N ILE A 526 22.23 -17.51 -13.73
CA ILE A 526 23.12 -16.58 -14.45
C ILE A 526 24.49 -16.50 -13.75
N HIS A 527 24.50 -16.41 -12.42
CA HIS A 527 25.72 -16.38 -11.62
C HIS A 527 26.54 -17.67 -11.77
N SER A 528 25.89 -18.83 -11.68
CA SER A 528 26.54 -20.14 -11.83
C SER A 528 27.09 -20.37 -13.23
N ASP A 529 26.45 -19.78 -14.25
CA ASP A 529 26.93 -19.79 -15.63
C ASP A 529 28.19 -18.91 -15.81
N GLY A 530 28.55 -18.11 -14.80
CA GLY A 530 29.78 -17.32 -14.72
C GLY A 530 29.92 -16.28 -15.83
N ILE A 531 28.81 -15.63 -16.15
CA ILE A 531 28.74 -14.51 -17.09
C ILE A 531 29.65 -13.37 -16.60
N HIS A 532 30.44 -12.79 -17.52
CA HIS A 532 31.32 -11.66 -17.22
C HIS A 532 30.59 -10.33 -17.35
N ILE A 533 29.80 -10.20 -18.43
CA ILE A 533 29.02 -9.01 -18.75
C ILE A 533 27.59 -9.47 -18.99
N LEU A 534 26.64 -8.94 -18.22
CA LEU A 534 25.23 -9.21 -18.39
C LEU A 534 24.55 -7.96 -18.97
N PHE A 535 23.92 -8.12 -20.13
CA PHE A 535 23.03 -7.14 -20.70
C PHE A 535 21.59 -7.52 -20.36
N ASP A 536 20.93 -6.68 -19.58
CA ASP A 536 19.48 -6.74 -19.41
C ASP A 536 18.82 -5.91 -20.52
N LEU A 537 18.12 -6.59 -21.42
CA LEU A 537 17.34 -6.02 -22.51
C LEU A 537 15.83 -6.22 -22.25
N SER A 538 15.44 -6.40 -20.99
CA SER A 538 14.05 -6.45 -20.56
C SER A 538 13.53 -5.00 -20.53
N GLY A 539 12.69 -4.66 -21.53
CA GLY A 539 12.06 -3.34 -21.59
C GLY A 539 10.83 -3.24 -20.69
N HIS A 540 10.26 -2.04 -20.61
CA HIS A 540 9.02 -1.78 -19.85
C HIS A 540 7.73 -2.03 -20.67
N THR A 541 7.84 -2.65 -21.84
CA THR A 541 6.76 -2.87 -22.81
C THR A 541 5.74 -3.95 -22.43
N GLY A 542 5.85 -4.50 -21.22
CA GLY A 542 4.94 -5.49 -20.64
C GLY A 542 5.30 -6.94 -21.00
N LYS A 543 5.07 -7.85 -20.05
CA LYS A 543 5.38 -9.30 -20.16
C LYS A 543 6.88 -9.65 -20.33
N ASN A 544 7.78 -8.80 -19.82
CA ASN A 544 9.24 -9.01 -19.87
C ASN A 544 9.81 -9.66 -18.62
#